data_AF-A0A535EY99-F1
#
_entry.id   AF-A0A535EY99-F1
#
_cell.length_a   1.000
_cell.length_b   1.000
_cell.length_c   1.000
_cell.angle_alpha   90.00
_cell.angle_beta   90.00
_cell.angle_gamma   90.00
#
_symmetry.space_group_name_H-M   'P 1'
#
loop_
_entity.id
_entity.type
_entity.pdbx_description
1 polymer ?
#
loop_
_entity_poly.entity_id
_entity_poly.type
_entity_poly.pdbx_seq_one_letter_code
_entity_poly.pdbx_strand_id
1 'polypeptide(L)' 'MPKKGELSKTARASLANKEQLNHMTSRVCESCGEGILLQELQPVRIVGVGMKYYHKKHYQLQ' A
#
# COMPACT_ATOMS: atom_id res chain seq x y z
N MET A 1 0.03 29.60 29.30
CA MET A 1 -0.73 28.60 28.51
C MET A 1 -0.36 28.77 27.04
N PRO A 2 0.14 27.74 26.33
CA PRO A 2 0.52 27.87 24.92
C PRO A 2 -0.73 28.05 24.05
N LYS A 3 -0.64 28.93 23.05
CA LYS A 3 -1.75 29.35 22.18
C LYS A 3 -2.18 28.18 21.27
N LYS A 4 -3.49 27.96 21.16
CA LYS A 4 -4.14 27.02 20.22
C LYS A 4 -3.60 27.26 18.80
N GLY A 5 -2.66 26.44 18.32
CA GLY A 5 -2.19 26.51 16.94
C GLY A 5 -0.75 26.08 16.70
N GLU A 6 0.11 26.10 17.71
CA GLU A 6 1.48 25.57 17.54
C GLU A 6 1.50 24.07 17.83
N LEU A 7 1.34 23.28 16.77
CA LEU A 7 1.68 21.86 16.80
C LEU A 7 3.12 21.73 17.29
N SER A 8 3.26 21.08 18.45
CA SER A 8 4.55 20.83 19.10
C SER A 8 5.53 20.19 18.10
N LYS A 9 6.83 20.52 18.20
CA LYS A 9 7.87 20.01 17.28
C LYS A 9 7.84 18.47 17.16
N THR A 10 7.43 17.79 18.23
CA THR A 10 7.21 16.34 18.28
C THR A 10 5.96 15.86 17.52
N ALA A 11 4.88 16.63 17.50
CA ALA A 11 3.68 16.33 16.72
C ALA A 11 3.92 16.49 15.22
N ARG A 12 4.75 17.47 14.81
CA ARG A 12 5.21 17.59 13.42
C ARG A 12 6.11 16.41 13.00
N ALA A 13 7.02 15.97 13.85
CA ALA A 13 7.85 14.79 13.59
C ALA A 13 7.03 13.48 13.54
N SER A 14 5.96 13.37 14.33
CA SER A 14 5.07 12.19 14.34
C SER A 14 4.19 12.09 13.08
N LEU A 15 3.88 13.21 12.43
CA LEU A 15 3.16 13.23 11.15
C LEU A 15 4.07 12.85 9.97
N ALA A 16 5.35 13.24 10.00
CA ALA A 16 6.34 12.78 9.02
C ALA A 16 6.58 11.26 9.11
N ASN A 17 6.42 10.65 10.29
CA ASN A 17 6.52 9.18 10.44
C ASN A 17 5.29 8.41 9.92
N LYS A 18 4.21 9.10 9.50
CA LYS A 18 3.11 8.49 8.74
C LYS A 18 3.40 8.38 7.24
N GLU A 19 4.58 8.80 6.80
CA GLU A 19 5.03 8.62 5.43
C GLU A 19 5.38 7.14 5.21
N GLN A 20 4.43 6.42 4.62
CA GLN A 20 4.69 5.26 3.76
C GLN A 20 5.29 4.02 4.43
N LEU A 21 4.63 3.46 5.45
CA LEU A 21 4.86 2.06 5.77
C LEU A 21 4.23 1.19 4.67
N ASN A 22 5.00 0.96 3.61
CA ASN A 22 4.65 0.03 2.56
C ASN A 22 4.83 -1.40 3.11
N HIS A 23 3.80 -1.89 3.79
CA HIS A 23 3.83 -3.23 4.38
C HIS A 23 3.74 -4.29 3.27
N MET A 24 4.49 -5.38 3.45
CA MET A 24 4.26 -6.59 2.66
C MET A 24 2.86 -7.14 2.98
N THR A 25 2.09 -7.43 1.94
CA THR A 25 0.80 -8.09 2.09
C THR A 25 0.99 -9.60 2.14
N SER A 26 0.01 -10.32 2.70
CA SER A 26 -0.02 -11.79 2.65
C SER A 26 -0.37 -12.35 1.26
N ARG A 27 -0.46 -11.49 0.23
CA ARG A 27 -0.83 -11.87 -1.13
C ARG A 27 0.42 -11.98 -1.99
N VAL A 28 0.39 -12.94 -2.91
CA VAL A 28 1.47 -13.24 -3.84
C VAL A 28 1.00 -12.91 -5.25
N CYS A 29 1.90 -12.40 -6.09
CA CYS A 29 1.57 -12.12 -7.47
C CYS A 29 1.47 -13.42 -8.27
N GLU A 30 0.35 -13.60 -8.97
CA GLU A 30 0.14 -14.77 -9.82
C GLU A 30 1.13 -14.84 -11.00
N SER A 31 1.70 -13.70 -11.42
CA SER A 31 2.60 -13.65 -12.58
C SER A 31 4.05 -14.01 -12.26
N CYS A 32 4.58 -13.62 -11.09
CA CYS A 32 5.99 -13.83 -10.75
C CYS A 32 6.22 -14.65 -9.47
N GLY A 33 5.16 -14.92 -8.68
CA GLY A 33 5.28 -15.68 -7.44
C GLY A 33 5.89 -14.91 -6.26
N GLU A 34 6.14 -13.60 -6.39
CA GLU A 34 6.70 -12.77 -5.32
C GLU A 34 5.60 -12.12 -4.46
N GLY A 35 5.93 -11.88 -3.19
CA GLY A 35 5.04 -11.16 -2.26
C GLY A 35 4.75 -9.74 -2.74
N ILE A 36 3.51 -9.29 -2.58
CA ILE A 36 3.09 -7.98 -3.08
C ILE A 36 3.12 -6.96 -1.94
N LEU A 37 3.76 -5.83 -2.18
CA LEU A 37 3.70 -4.68 -1.30
C LEU A 37 2.32 -4.02 -1.40
N LEU A 38 1.79 -3.48 -0.29
CA LEU A 38 0.45 -2.89 -0.26
C LEU A 38 0.28 -1.78 -1.31
N GLN A 39 1.33 -0.98 -1.54
CA GLN A 39 1.31 0.08 -2.56
C GLN A 39 1.30 -0.45 -4.00
N GLU A 40 1.73 -1.69 -4.23
CA GLU A 40 1.82 -2.32 -5.55
C GLU A 40 0.71 -3.34 -5.79
N LEU A 41 -0.13 -3.62 -4.79
CA LEU A 41 -1.22 -4.56 -4.87
C LEU A 41 -2.28 -4.08 -5.88
N GLN A 42 -2.48 -4.86 -6.93
CA GLN A 42 -3.58 -4.71 -7.88
C GLN A 42 -4.47 -5.95 -7.84
N PRO A 43 -5.68 -5.84 -7.23
CA PRO A 43 -6.67 -6.91 -7.28
C PRO A 43 -7.41 -6.88 -8.62
N VAL A 44 -7.51 -8.04 -9.27
CA VAL A 44 -8.20 -8.23 -10.54
C VAL A 44 -9.27 -9.28 -10.35
N ARG A 45 -10.52 -8.94 -10.68
CA ARG A 45 -11.63 -9.89 -10.64
C ARG A 45 -11.73 -10.60 -11.98
N ILE A 46 -11.51 -11.91 -11.98
CA ILE A 46 -11.65 -12.76 -13.16
C ILE A 46 -12.98 -13.50 -13.07
N VAL A 47 -13.82 -13.31 -14.08
CA VAL A 47 -15.13 -13.96 -14.17
C VAL A 47 -14.93 -15.48 -14.18
N GLY A 48 -15.60 -16.19 -13.29
CA GLY A 48 -15.53 -17.66 -13.16
C GLY A 48 -14.37 -18.22 -12.33
N VAL A 49 -13.34 -17.43 -12.01
CA VAL A 49 -12.16 -17.90 -11.24
C VAL A 49 -12.01 -17.19 -9.90
N GLY A 50 -12.53 -15.97 -9.76
CA GLY A 50 -12.48 -15.19 -8.51
C GLY A 50 -11.49 -14.04 -8.56
N MET A 51 -10.95 -13.65 -7.40
CA MET A 51 -9.97 -12.55 -7.30
C MET A 51 -8.54 -13.08 -7.49
N LYS A 52 -7.79 -12.43 -8.38
CA LYS A 52 -6.34 -12.62 -8.54
C LYS A 52 -5.60 -11.35 -8.15
N TYR A 53 -4.37 -11.50 -7.66
CA TYR A 53 -3.56 -10.38 -7.21
C TYR A 53 -2.31 -10.28 -8.07
N TYR A 54 -2.01 -9.07 -8.51
CA TYR A 54 -0.86 -8.77 -9.35
C TYR A 54 -0.10 -7.56 -8.80
N HIS A 55 1.20 -7.46 -9.09
CA HIS A 55 1.90 -6.19 -8.99
C HIS A 55 1.39 -5.24 -10.08
N LYS A 56 1.46 -3.92 -9.85
CA LYS A 56 1.15 -2.90 -10.86
C LYS A 56 1.85 -3.13 -12.20
N LYS A 57 3.10 -3.63 -12.19
CA LYS A 57 3.87 -3.94 -13.40
C LYS A 57 3.34 -5.16 -14.16
N HIS A 58 2.78 -6.13 -13.45
CA HIS A 58 2.25 -7.37 -14.03
C HIS A 58 0.77 -7.25 -14.41
N TYR A 59 0.11 -6.21 -13.93
CA TYR A 59 -1.23 -5.85 -14.39
C TYR A 59 -1.15 -5.19 -15.78
N GLN A 60 -0.99 -6.02 -16.81
CA GLN A 60 -1.22 -5.60 -18.19
C GLN A 60 -2.71 -5.65 -18.46
N LEU A 61 -3.39 -4.51 -18.28
CA LEU A 61 -4.66 -4.25 -18.95
C LEU A 61 -4.39 -4.41 -20.45
N GLN A 62 -4.83 -5.54 -21.01
CA GLN A 62 -4.97 -5.72 -22.45
C GLN A 62 -5.95 -4.69 -23.01
#